data_AF-A0A816YNP0-F1
#
_entry.id   AF-A0A816YNP0-F1
#
_cell.length_a   1.000
_cell.length_b   1.000
_cell.length_c   1.000
_cell.angle_alpha   90.00
_cell.angle_beta   90.00
_cell.angle_gamma   90.00
#
_symmetry.space_group_name_H-M   'P 1'
#
loop_
_entity.id
_entity.type
_entity.pdbx_description
1 polymer ?
#
loop_
_entity_poly.entity_id
_entity_poly.type
_entity_poly.pdbx_seq_one_letter_code
_entity_poly.pdbx_strand_id
1 'polypeptide(L)'
;SIDRTLITSANARTRQRSTRRLAITTVTILTLFWMLFHIHAFIFIEIIQLGPNYFVCYYQPGTYTIFLAVCSILLDGALPPVLMIIFGLWTVKNIRQRGRTKQLGCSSTTENIRIGVTHALQSKDHQLIRMVLMDVIVYIICKCPVTITLLYQQITQYNEKTEEQQLIEQAILQLTYFVFFIDNCISCYLNMIISKIFRAELKRIILNIRLCCR
;
A
#
# COMPACT_ATOMS: atom_id res chain seq x y z
N SER A 1 2.25 6.99 0.70
CA SER A 1 1.74 8.15 -0.05
C SER A 1 1.86 9.49 0.69
N ILE A 2 1.59 9.55 2.00
CA ILE A 2 1.65 10.81 2.79
C ILE A 2 3.04 11.47 2.77
N ASP A 3 4.10 10.72 3.05
CA ASP A 3 5.46 11.29 3.02
C ASP A 3 5.82 11.87 1.63
N ARG A 4 5.44 11.17 0.56
CA ARG A 4 5.59 11.63 -0.84
C ARG A 4 4.81 12.92 -1.10
N THR A 5 3.60 13.09 -0.55
CA THR A 5 2.82 14.34 -0.68
C THR A 5 3.44 15.52 0.05
N LEU A 6 4.05 15.28 1.22
CA LEU A 6 4.69 16.33 2.01
C LEU A 6 5.98 16.82 1.34
N ILE A 7 6.77 15.91 0.79
CA ILE A 7 8.02 16.23 0.07
C ILE A 7 7.74 17.01 -1.23
N THR A 8 6.66 16.66 -1.94
CA THR A 8 6.26 17.31 -3.20
C THR A 8 5.45 18.59 -3.00
N SER A 9 5.10 18.95 -1.76
CA SER A 9 4.30 20.14 -1.46
C SER A 9 4.98 21.44 -1.92
N ALA A 10 4.19 22.38 -2.45
CA ALA A 10 4.69 23.67 -2.95
C ALA A 10 5.17 24.60 -1.81
N ASN A 11 4.66 24.39 -0.59
CA ASN A 11 4.99 25.20 0.57
C ASN A 11 6.30 24.72 1.22
N ALA A 12 7.29 25.61 1.30
CA ALA A 12 8.58 25.31 1.91
C ALA A 12 8.48 24.87 3.39
N ARG A 13 7.54 25.45 4.16
CA ARG A 13 7.30 25.05 5.57
C ARG A 13 6.74 23.63 5.68
N THR A 14 5.87 23.23 4.75
CA THR A 14 5.30 21.87 4.71
C THR A 14 6.35 20.84 4.28
N ARG A 15 7.22 21.19 3.32
CA ARG A 15 8.36 20.34 2.94
C ARG A 15 9.34 20.13 4.08
N GLN A 16 9.58 21.16 4.89
CA GLN A 16 10.48 21.10 6.05
C GLN A 16 9.92 20.25 7.20
N ARG A 17 8.60 19.97 7.21
CA ARG A 17 7.96 19.07 8.18
C ARG A 17 8.17 17.59 7.88
N SER A 18 8.54 17.20 6.64
CA SER A 18 9.00 15.82 6.35
C SER A 18 10.41 15.64 6.93
N THR A 19 10.45 15.49 8.25
CA THR A 19 11.67 15.16 8.99
C THR A 19 11.69 13.65 9.23
N ARG A 20 12.90 13.07 9.23
CA ARG A 20 13.10 11.66 9.60
C ARG A 20 12.47 11.33 10.95
N ARG A 21 12.51 12.27 11.91
CA ARG A 21 11.88 12.13 13.23
C ARG A 21 10.37 11.93 13.10
N LEU A 22 9.68 12.79 12.36
CA LEU A 22 8.22 12.66 12.15
C LEU A 22 7.87 11.34 11.46
N ALA A 23 8.65 10.92 10.46
CA ALA A 23 8.43 9.65 9.77
C ALA A 23 8.54 8.46 10.74
N ILE A 24 9.60 8.42 11.57
CA ILE A 24 9.79 7.38 12.59
C ILE A 24 8.64 7.41 13.60
N THR A 25 8.33 8.58 14.19
CA THR A 25 7.23 8.71 15.16
C THR A 25 5.90 8.26 14.57
N THR A 26 5.59 8.63 13.33
CA THR A 26 4.33 8.26 12.65
C THR A 26 4.27 6.75 12.43
N VAL A 27 5.35 6.12 11.95
CA VAL A 27 5.42 4.67 11.79
C VAL A 27 5.25 3.96 13.13
N THR A 28 5.94 4.41 14.18
CA THR A 28 5.82 3.81 15.52
C THR A 28 4.40 3.92 16.07
N ILE A 29 3.77 5.09 16.01
CA ILE A 29 2.39 5.28 16.46
C ILE A 29 1.43 4.39 15.68
N LEU A 30 1.57 4.35 14.34
CA LEU A 30 0.72 3.54 13.48
C LEU A 30 0.89 2.04 13.77
N THR A 31 2.12 1.57 13.96
CA THR A 31 2.40 0.18 14.35
C THR A 31 1.77 -0.15 15.70
N LEU A 32 1.92 0.71 16.72
CA LEU A 32 1.31 0.49 18.03
C LEU A 32 -0.22 0.48 17.95
N PHE A 33 -0.81 1.42 17.19
CA PHE A 33 -2.24 1.46 16.94
C PHE A 33 -2.73 0.16 16.31
N TRP A 34 -2.08 -0.34 15.25
CA TRP A 34 -2.50 -1.57 14.59
C TRP A 34 -2.33 -2.81 15.46
N MET A 35 -1.25 -2.88 16.26
CA MET A 35 -1.05 -3.96 17.23
C MET A 35 -2.19 -3.98 18.26
N LEU A 36 -2.48 -2.83 18.88
CA LEU A 36 -3.59 -2.70 19.83
C LEU A 36 -4.94 -3.00 19.17
N PHE A 37 -5.14 -2.48 17.97
CA PHE A 37 -6.35 -2.74 17.20
C PHE A 37 -6.52 -4.23 16.98
N HIS A 38 -5.48 -5.01 16.65
CA HIS A 38 -5.60 -6.46 16.39
C HIS A 38 -5.63 -7.35 17.64
N ILE A 39 -5.46 -6.82 18.86
CA ILE A 39 -5.50 -7.63 20.09
C ILE A 39 -6.83 -8.38 20.24
N HIS A 40 -7.96 -7.77 19.87
CA HIS A 40 -9.27 -8.42 19.91
C HIS A 40 -9.31 -9.72 19.09
N ALA A 41 -8.62 -9.79 17.96
CA ALA A 41 -8.55 -11.00 17.14
C ALA A 41 -7.99 -12.19 17.92
N PHE A 42 -6.99 -11.99 18.77
CA PHE A 42 -6.43 -13.06 19.62
C PHE A 42 -7.40 -13.56 20.68
N ILE A 43 -8.32 -12.71 21.15
CA ILE A 43 -9.29 -13.07 22.19
C ILE A 43 -10.44 -13.91 21.61
N PHE A 44 -10.83 -13.65 20.36
CA PHE A 44 -11.98 -14.28 19.71
C PHE A 44 -11.62 -15.38 18.70
N ILE A 45 -10.36 -15.84 18.70
CA ILE A 45 -9.92 -17.01 17.95
C ILE A 45 -10.16 -18.25 18.81
N GLU A 46 -10.84 -19.24 18.25
CA GLU A 46 -11.11 -20.54 18.89
C GLU A 46 -10.77 -21.68 17.92
N ILE A 47 -10.50 -22.86 18.48
CA ILE A 47 -10.35 -24.09 17.69
C ILE A 47 -11.74 -24.71 17.53
N ILE A 48 -12.29 -24.61 16.33
CA ILE A 48 -13.63 -25.10 16.01
C ILE A 48 -13.51 -26.49 15.36
N GLN A 49 -14.32 -27.43 15.81
CA GLN A 49 -14.44 -28.74 15.20
C GLN A 49 -15.52 -28.71 14.11
N LEU A 50 -15.12 -28.84 12.85
CA LEU A 50 -16.02 -28.84 11.69
C LEU A 50 -16.45 -30.26 11.29
N GLY A 51 -15.74 -31.28 11.76
CA GLY A 51 -16.04 -32.69 11.50
C GLY A 51 -15.27 -33.64 12.43
N PRO A 52 -15.45 -34.97 12.28
CA PRO A 52 -14.70 -35.95 13.08
C PRO A 52 -13.20 -35.80 12.78
N ASN A 53 -12.41 -35.46 13.82
CA ASN A 53 -10.96 -35.20 13.74
C ASN A 53 -10.53 -34.04 12.83
N TYR A 54 -11.45 -33.15 12.44
CA TYR A 54 -11.13 -31.98 11.62
C TYR A 54 -11.34 -30.69 12.43
N PHE A 55 -10.23 -30.10 12.85
CA PHE A 55 -10.18 -28.89 13.67
C PHE A 55 -9.60 -27.74 12.86
N VAL A 56 -10.23 -26.56 12.94
CA VAL A 56 -9.79 -25.35 12.27
C VAL A 56 -9.69 -24.22 13.29
N CYS A 57 -8.62 -23.45 13.20
CA CYS A 57 -8.45 -22.22 13.95
C CYS A 57 -9.23 -21.12 13.24
N TYR A 58 -10.37 -20.71 13.82
CA TYR A 58 -11.26 -19.74 13.19
C TYR A 58 -11.84 -18.78 14.22
N TYR A 59 -12.38 -17.66 13.73
CA TYR A 59 -13.07 -16.71 14.60
C TYR A 59 -14.38 -17.29 15.10
N GLN A 60 -14.73 -16.97 16.34
CA GLN A 60 -16.00 -17.39 16.92
C GLN A 60 -17.17 -16.95 16.02
N PRO A 61 -18.03 -17.87 15.55
CA PRO A 61 -19.13 -17.55 14.67
C PRO A 61 -20.19 -16.69 15.39
N GLY A 62 -20.76 -15.72 14.69
CA GLY A 62 -21.84 -14.89 15.22
C GLY A 62 -21.66 -13.40 14.90
N THR A 63 -21.93 -12.52 15.86
CA THR A 63 -21.84 -11.06 15.68
C THR A 63 -20.41 -10.59 15.41
N TYR A 64 -19.42 -11.31 15.94
CA TYR A 64 -18.01 -10.96 15.78
C TYR A 64 -17.50 -11.11 14.34
N THR A 65 -17.93 -12.16 13.62
CA THR A 65 -17.57 -12.35 12.21
C THR A 65 -18.14 -11.23 11.33
N ILE A 66 -19.33 -10.72 11.65
CA ILE A 66 -19.93 -9.56 10.97
C ILE A 66 -19.08 -8.31 11.22
N PHE A 67 -18.69 -8.07 12.47
CA PHE A 67 -17.83 -6.94 12.84
C PHE A 67 -16.48 -6.98 12.09
N LEU A 68 -15.84 -8.15 12.06
CA LEU A 68 -14.59 -8.35 11.33
C LEU A 68 -14.75 -8.14 9.82
N ALA A 69 -15.83 -8.66 9.22
CA ALA A 69 -16.10 -8.47 7.80
C ALA A 69 -16.25 -6.98 7.45
N VAL A 70 -17.01 -6.23 8.24
CA VAL A 70 -17.18 -4.78 8.06
C VAL A 70 -15.86 -4.04 8.24
N CYS A 71 -15.10 -4.36 9.29
CA CYS A 71 -13.79 -3.74 9.53
C CYS A 71 -12.82 -4.02 8.40
N SER A 72 -12.75 -5.26 7.90
CA SER A 72 -11.84 -5.61 6.79
C SER A 72 -12.23 -4.86 5.51
N ILE A 73 -13.51 -4.77 5.18
CA ILE A 73 -13.98 -4.04 3.99
C ILE A 73 -13.63 -2.55 4.10
N LEU A 74 -13.83 -1.94 5.27
CA LEU A 74 -13.57 -0.51 5.46
C LEU A 74 -12.08 -0.22 5.53
N LEU A 75 -11.33 -0.95 6.37
CA LEU A 75 -9.94 -0.66 6.71
C LEU A 75 -8.94 -1.23 5.71
N ASP A 76 -9.20 -2.42 5.14
CA ASP A 76 -8.33 -3.04 4.15
C ASP A 76 -8.87 -2.84 2.73
N GLY A 77 -10.19 -2.88 2.53
CA GLY A 77 -10.79 -2.75 1.21
C GLY A 77 -10.82 -1.32 0.67
N ALA A 78 -11.50 -0.42 1.38
CA ALA A 78 -11.87 0.89 0.85
C ALA A 78 -10.91 2.01 1.24
N LEU A 79 -10.51 2.08 2.52
CA LEU A 79 -9.76 3.21 3.05
C LEU A 79 -8.37 3.38 2.37
N PRO A 80 -7.53 2.32 2.20
CA PRO A 80 -6.21 2.47 1.61
C PRO A 80 -6.24 2.97 0.16
N PRO A 81 -7.03 2.40 -0.78
CA PRO A 81 -7.07 2.91 -2.15
C PRO A 81 -7.66 4.33 -2.22
N VAL A 82 -8.68 4.66 -1.42
CA VAL A 82 -9.23 6.02 -1.37
C VAL A 82 -8.17 7.02 -0.92
N LEU A 83 -7.44 6.73 0.16
CA LEU A 83 -6.34 7.58 0.62
C LEU A 83 -5.23 7.68 -0.41
N MET A 84 -4.86 6.57 -1.06
CA MET A 84 -3.83 6.58 -2.10
C MET A 84 -4.24 7.41 -3.33
N ILE A 85 -5.52 7.37 -3.73
CA ILE A 85 -6.05 8.20 -4.81
C ILE A 85 -6.02 9.67 -4.41
N ILE A 86 -6.52 10.03 -3.23
CA ILE A 86 -6.54 11.42 -2.73
C ILE A 86 -5.12 11.97 -2.68
N PHE A 87 -4.19 11.26 -2.04
CA PHE A 87 -2.79 11.67 -1.95
C PHE A 87 -2.09 11.67 -3.31
N GLY A 88 -2.42 10.73 -4.19
CA GLY A 88 -1.92 10.70 -5.57
C GLY A 88 -2.32 11.93 -6.37
N LEU A 89 -3.61 12.27 -6.36
CA LEU A 89 -4.15 13.46 -7.01
C LEU A 89 -3.54 14.75 -6.41
N TRP A 90 -3.38 14.80 -5.09
CA TRP A 90 -2.76 15.95 -4.44
C TRP A 90 -1.28 16.11 -4.83
N THR A 91 -0.54 15.01 -4.92
CA THR A 91 0.85 14.98 -5.42
C THR A 91 0.92 15.54 -6.84
N VAL A 92 0.03 15.09 -7.74
CA VAL A 92 -0.04 15.56 -9.13
C VAL A 92 -0.36 17.05 -9.20
N LYS A 93 -1.33 17.53 -8.38
CA LYS A 93 -1.68 18.96 -8.31
C LYS A 93 -0.49 19.81 -7.87
N ASN A 94 0.23 19.38 -6.84
CA ASN A 94 1.40 20.10 -6.33
C ASN A 94 2.53 20.17 -7.37
N ILE A 95 2.81 19.08 -8.08
CA ILE A 95 3.82 19.04 -9.16
C ILE A 95 3.43 19.98 -10.30
N ARG A 96 2.16 19.97 -10.74
CA ARG A 96 1.66 20.87 -11.79
C ARG A 96 1.74 22.33 -11.40
N GLN A 97 1.38 22.68 -10.16
CA GLN A 97 1.49 24.04 -9.65
C GLN A 97 2.94 24.52 -9.62
N ARG A 98 3.87 23.67 -9.16
CA ARG A 98 5.30 23.99 -9.12
C ARG A 98 5.91 24.16 -10.53
N GLY A 99 5.42 23.40 -11.50
CA GLY A 99 5.78 23.57 -12.91
C GLY A 99 5.35 24.92 -13.47
N ARG A 100 4.13 25.37 -13.17
CA ARG A 100 3.59 26.65 -13.64
C ARG A 100 4.27 27.87 -13.01
N THR A 101 4.53 27.87 -11.71
CA THR A 101 5.18 29.01 -11.04
C THR A 101 6.63 29.22 -11.50
N LYS A 102 7.33 28.15 -11.92
CA LYS A 102 8.71 28.28 -12.45
C LYS A 102 8.76 28.87 -13.87
N GLN A 103 7.71 28.70 -14.69
CA GLN A 103 7.67 29.26 -16.05
C GLN A 103 7.44 30.78 -16.07
N LEU A 104 6.83 31.36 -15.04
CA LEU A 104 6.60 32.80 -14.92
C LEU A 104 7.82 33.60 -14.41
N GLY A 105 8.92 32.93 -14.08
CA GLY A 105 10.16 33.55 -13.57
C GLY A 105 11.28 33.71 -14.60
N CYS A 106 10.98 33.76 -15.89
CA CYS A 106 11.97 34.11 -16.92
C CYS A 106 12.12 35.63 -17.00
N SER A 107 13.00 36.17 -16.16
CA SER A 107 13.75 37.38 -16.47
C SER A 107 15.22 37.13 -16.16
N SER A 108 15.96 36.93 -17.26
CA SER A 108 17.37 37.29 -17.47
C SER A 108 18.49 36.49 -16.75
N THR A 109 19.31 35.83 -17.61
CA THR A 109 20.78 35.71 -17.50
C THR A 109 21.43 34.55 -16.73
N THR A 110 20.82 33.36 -16.60
CA THR A 110 21.56 32.14 -16.17
C THR A 110 20.93 30.83 -16.69
N GLU A 111 20.82 30.69 -18.00
CA GLU A 111 19.97 29.70 -18.68
C GLU A 111 20.51 28.26 -18.67
N ASN A 112 21.80 28.03 -18.94
CA ASN A 112 22.27 26.67 -19.27
C ASN A 112 22.42 25.72 -18.07
N ILE A 113 22.70 26.22 -16.86
CA ILE A 113 22.83 25.37 -15.66
C ILE A 113 21.46 25.05 -15.03
N ARG A 114 20.48 25.95 -15.16
CA ARG A 114 19.15 25.78 -14.55
C ARG A 114 18.27 24.80 -15.31
N ILE A 115 18.37 24.73 -16.65
CA ILE A 115 17.57 23.84 -17.50
C ILE A 115 17.79 22.36 -17.16
N GLY A 116 19.05 21.95 -16.96
CA GLY A 116 19.41 20.56 -16.61
C GLY A 116 18.89 20.12 -15.24
N VAL A 117 18.92 21.01 -14.24
CA VAL A 117 18.46 20.71 -12.87
C VAL A 117 16.93 20.58 -12.81
N THR A 118 16.19 21.39 -13.58
CA THR A 118 14.72 21.28 -13.66
C THR A 118 14.27 19.99 -14.32
N HIS A 119 14.95 19.53 -15.37
CA HIS A 119 14.61 18.29 -16.07
C HIS A 119 14.91 17.04 -15.21
N ALA A 120 16.00 17.07 -14.44
CA ALA A 120 16.34 16.02 -13.48
C ALA A 120 15.37 15.94 -12.29
N LEU A 121 14.80 17.06 -11.85
CA LEU A 121 13.77 17.09 -10.81
C LEU A 121 12.42 16.55 -11.33
N GLN A 122 11.99 16.98 -12.52
CA GLN A 122 10.73 16.52 -13.12
C GLN A 122 10.72 15.02 -13.41
N SER A 123 11.84 14.46 -13.89
CA SER A 123 11.95 13.02 -14.14
C SER A 123 11.87 12.19 -12.85
N LYS A 124 12.42 12.68 -11.73
CA LYS A 124 12.26 12.05 -10.40
C LYS A 124 10.82 12.08 -9.91
N ASP A 125 10.14 13.21 -10.08
CA ASP A 125 8.73 13.38 -9.69
C ASP A 125 7.81 12.43 -10.50
N HIS A 126 8.03 12.32 -11.81
CA HIS A 126 7.30 11.36 -12.66
C HIS A 126 7.55 9.90 -12.28
N GLN A 127 8.79 9.55 -11.93
CA GLN A 127 9.13 8.21 -11.46
C GLN A 127 8.42 7.90 -10.14
N LEU A 128 8.32 8.87 -9.24
CA LEU A 128 7.62 8.74 -7.97
C LEU A 128 6.11 8.52 -8.16
N ILE A 129 5.48 9.28 -9.06
CA ILE A 129 4.06 9.08 -9.42
C ILE A 129 3.84 7.68 -10.00
N ARG A 130 4.69 7.27 -10.95
CA ARG A 130 4.59 5.94 -11.58
C ARG A 130 4.67 4.81 -10.55
N MET A 131 5.55 4.96 -9.55
CA MET A 131 5.67 4.00 -8.45
C MET A 131 4.37 3.93 -7.64
N VAL A 132 3.83 5.08 -7.20
CA VAL A 132 2.55 5.10 -6.45
C VAL A 132 1.41 4.47 -7.26
N LEU A 133 1.30 4.78 -8.55
CA LEU A 133 0.25 4.23 -9.40
C LEU A 133 0.33 2.70 -9.49
N MET A 134 1.54 2.16 -9.67
CA MET A 134 1.74 0.71 -9.72
C MET A 134 1.46 0.06 -8.36
N ASP A 135 1.87 0.70 -7.26
CA ASP A 135 1.55 0.24 -5.91
C ASP A 135 0.01 0.14 -5.74
N VAL A 136 -0.76 1.13 -6.22
CA VAL A 136 -2.24 1.10 -6.19
C VAL A 136 -2.82 -0.03 -7.06
N ILE A 137 -2.31 -0.19 -8.28
CA ILE A 137 -2.83 -1.21 -9.20
C ILE A 137 -2.62 -2.60 -8.63
N VAL A 138 -1.42 -2.88 -8.11
CA VAL A 138 -1.12 -4.17 -7.48
C VAL A 138 -1.95 -4.38 -6.23
N TYR A 139 -2.10 -3.35 -5.39
CA TYR A 139 -2.98 -3.41 -4.22
C TYR A 139 -4.40 -3.83 -4.60
N ILE A 140 -5.00 -3.19 -5.61
CA ILE A 140 -6.36 -3.52 -6.07
C ILE A 140 -6.43 -4.96 -6.57
N ILE A 141 -5.49 -5.38 -7.43
CA ILE A 141 -5.48 -6.74 -8.00
C ILE A 141 -5.33 -7.80 -6.90
N CYS A 142 -4.49 -7.53 -5.88
CA CYS A 142 -4.20 -8.52 -4.85
C CYS A 142 -5.19 -8.53 -3.68
N LYS A 143 -5.74 -7.38 -3.29
CA LYS A 143 -6.59 -7.22 -2.10
C LYS A 143 -8.09 -7.19 -2.39
N CYS A 144 -8.51 -6.67 -3.55
CA CYS A 144 -9.94 -6.61 -3.87
C CYS A 144 -10.60 -8.00 -3.99
N PRO A 145 -9.98 -9.03 -4.61
CA PRO A 145 -10.63 -10.34 -4.76
C PRO A 145 -11.04 -10.95 -3.41
N VAL A 146 -10.15 -10.94 -2.42
CA VAL A 146 -10.47 -11.49 -1.09
C VAL A 146 -11.57 -10.69 -0.39
N THR A 147 -11.53 -9.35 -0.52
CA THR A 147 -12.56 -8.48 0.09
C THR A 147 -13.94 -8.74 -0.52
N ILE A 148 -14.01 -8.94 -1.84
CA ILE A 148 -15.25 -9.25 -2.56
C ILE A 148 -15.77 -10.62 -2.15
N THR A 149 -14.91 -11.64 -2.05
CA THR A 149 -15.30 -12.98 -1.62
C THR A 149 -15.83 -12.98 -0.19
N LEU A 150 -15.17 -12.26 0.73
CA LEU A 150 -15.63 -12.13 2.12
C LEU A 150 -16.97 -11.40 2.22
N LEU A 151 -17.16 -10.31 1.45
CA LEU A 151 -18.43 -9.61 1.39
C LEU A 151 -19.55 -10.51 0.84
N TYR A 152 -19.26 -11.29 -0.21
CA TYR A 152 -20.20 -12.24 -0.79
C TYR A 152 -20.61 -13.31 0.24
N GLN A 153 -19.66 -13.89 0.97
CA GLN A 153 -19.94 -14.85 2.05
C GLN A 153 -20.79 -14.22 3.16
N GLN A 154 -20.51 -12.96 3.52
CA GLN A 154 -21.24 -12.25 4.55
C GLN A 154 -22.69 -11.94 4.14
N ILE A 155 -22.93 -11.55 2.88
CA ILE A 155 -24.27 -11.27 2.34
C ILE A 155 -25.08 -12.57 2.24
N THR A 156 -24.45 -13.66 1.83
CA THR A 156 -25.12 -14.95 1.58
C THR A 156 -25.14 -15.88 2.79
N GLN A 157 -24.75 -15.40 3.98
CA GLN A 157 -24.63 -16.23 5.19
C GLN A 157 -25.95 -16.89 5.64
N TYR A 158 -27.10 -16.31 5.31
CA TYR A 158 -28.43 -16.84 5.67
C TYR A 158 -29.10 -17.63 4.54
N ASN A 159 -28.45 -17.76 3.39
CA ASN A 159 -28.98 -18.53 2.28
C ASN A 159 -28.60 -20.00 2.47
N GLU A 160 -29.55 -20.91 2.25
CA GLU A 160 -29.26 -22.34 2.19
C GLU A 160 -28.39 -22.61 0.95
N LYS A 161 -27.19 -23.17 1.17
CA LYS A 161 -26.22 -23.48 0.11
C LYS A 161 -26.06 -24.98 0.00
N THR A 162 -25.93 -25.48 -1.23
CA THR A 162 -25.60 -26.89 -1.46
C THR A 162 -24.15 -27.17 -1.06
N GLU A 163 -23.82 -28.41 -0.74
CA GLU A 163 -22.45 -28.82 -0.39
C GLU A 163 -21.44 -28.48 -1.52
N GLU A 164 -21.85 -28.67 -2.78
CA GLU A 164 -21.02 -28.32 -3.94
C GLU A 164 -20.71 -26.81 -4.00
N GLN A 165 -21.69 -25.96 -3.68
CA GLN A 165 -21.50 -24.51 -3.65
C GLN A 165 -20.52 -24.11 -2.55
N GLN A 166 -20.61 -24.72 -1.37
CA GLN A 166 -19.69 -24.45 -0.26
C GLN A 166 -18.25 -24.82 -0.62
N LEU A 167 -18.05 -25.95 -1.29
CA LEU A 167 -16.72 -26.38 -1.76
C LEU A 167 -16.12 -25.40 -2.77
N ILE A 168 -16.92 -24.92 -3.74
CA ILE A 168 -16.47 -23.93 -4.73
C ILE A 168 -16.09 -22.61 -4.04
N GLU A 169 -16.93 -22.13 -3.12
CA GLU A 169 -16.65 -20.90 -2.38
C GLU A 169 -15.38 -21.00 -1.55
N GLN A 170 -15.15 -22.14 -0.90
CA GLN A 170 -13.95 -22.37 -0.12
C GLN A 170 -12.70 -22.44 -1.02
N ALA A 171 -12.79 -23.08 -2.19
CA ALA A 171 -11.70 -23.09 -3.17
C ALA A 171 -11.35 -21.67 -3.66
N ILE A 172 -12.37 -20.85 -3.98
CA ILE A 172 -12.17 -19.44 -4.37
C ILE A 172 -11.55 -18.63 -3.23
N LEU A 173 -12.01 -18.84 -2.00
CA LEU A 173 -11.46 -18.15 -0.83
C LEU A 173 -9.98 -18.49 -0.62
N GLN A 174 -9.59 -19.76 -0.73
CA GLN A 174 -8.17 -20.15 -0.63
C GLN A 174 -7.32 -19.54 -1.75
N LEU A 175 -7.83 -19.53 -2.98
CA LEU A 175 -7.14 -18.90 -4.11
C LEU A 175 -6.96 -17.39 -3.89
N THR A 176 -7.99 -16.70 -3.43
CA THR A 176 -7.91 -15.25 -3.16
C THR A 176 -7.00 -14.93 -1.98
N TYR A 177 -6.97 -15.76 -0.93
CA TYR A 177 -5.97 -15.63 0.15
C TYR A 177 -4.55 -15.83 -0.36
N PHE A 178 -4.32 -16.81 -1.23
CA PHE A 178 -3.00 -17.00 -1.83
C PHE A 178 -2.54 -15.74 -2.57
N VAL A 179 -3.41 -15.14 -3.39
CA VAL A 179 -3.12 -13.89 -4.10
C VAL A 179 -2.91 -12.72 -3.11
N PHE A 180 -3.66 -12.66 -2.03
CA PHE A 180 -3.49 -11.65 -0.98
C PHE A 180 -2.12 -11.71 -0.31
N PHE A 181 -1.57 -12.91 -0.10
CA PHE A 181 -0.24 -13.09 0.52
C PHE A 181 0.90 -12.74 -0.44
N ILE A 182 0.72 -12.90 -1.76
CA ILE A 182 1.71 -12.51 -2.77
C ILE A 182 2.06 -11.02 -2.68
N ASP A 183 1.09 -10.17 -2.34
CA ASP A 183 1.28 -8.72 -2.19
C ASP A 183 2.43 -8.36 -1.22
N ASN A 184 2.57 -9.11 -0.13
CA ASN A 184 3.62 -8.88 0.85
C ASN A 184 5.03 -9.11 0.26
N CYS A 185 5.14 -10.00 -0.73
CA CYS A 185 6.40 -10.34 -1.39
C CYS A 185 6.67 -9.44 -2.61
N ILE A 186 5.62 -9.07 -3.37
CA ILE A 186 5.76 -8.39 -4.66
C ILE A 186 6.28 -6.96 -4.53
N SER A 187 6.06 -6.32 -3.38
CA SER A 187 6.50 -4.95 -3.09
C SER A 187 8.00 -4.74 -3.34
N CYS A 188 8.84 -5.71 -2.98
CA CYS A 188 10.29 -5.63 -3.24
C CYS A 188 10.60 -5.66 -4.74
N TYR A 189 9.95 -6.56 -5.47
CA TYR A 189 10.14 -6.72 -6.92
C TYR A 189 9.62 -5.52 -7.71
N LEU A 190 8.48 -4.95 -7.33
CA LEU A 190 7.95 -3.72 -7.93
C LEU A 190 8.94 -2.56 -7.78
N ASN A 191 9.48 -2.37 -6.58
CA ASN A 191 10.48 -1.34 -6.32
C ASN A 191 11.73 -1.54 -7.19
N MET A 192 12.17 -2.78 -7.36
CA MET A 192 13.31 -3.14 -8.20
C MET A 192 13.05 -2.89 -9.69
N ILE A 193 11.87 -3.25 -10.21
CA ILE A 193 11.54 -3.12 -11.64
C ILE A 193 11.31 -1.64 -12.01
N ILE A 194 10.56 -0.92 -11.19
CA ILE A 194 10.06 0.43 -11.50
C ILE A 194 11.13 1.48 -11.23
N SER A 195 11.88 1.36 -10.13
CA SER A 195 12.78 2.43 -9.69
C SER A 195 14.18 2.28 -10.29
N LYS A 196 14.51 3.13 -11.27
CA LYS A 196 15.88 3.28 -11.78
C LYS A 196 16.88 3.63 -10.67
N ILE A 197 16.44 4.45 -9.71
CA ILE A 197 17.25 4.90 -8.57
C ILE A 197 17.55 3.72 -7.65
N PHE A 198 16.55 2.91 -7.32
CA PHE A 198 16.73 1.73 -6.48
C PHE A 198 17.71 0.74 -7.11
N ARG A 199 17.59 0.49 -8.41
CA ARG A 199 18.56 -0.36 -9.14
C ARG A 199 19.97 0.20 -9.14
N ALA A 200 20.12 1.53 -9.26
CA ALA A 200 21.44 2.16 -9.24
C ALA A 200 22.11 2.04 -7.87
N GLU A 201 21.36 2.30 -6.78
CA GLU A 201 21.88 2.14 -5.41
C GLU A 201 22.15 0.67 -5.06
N LEU A 202 21.27 -0.26 -5.47
CA LEU A 202 21.51 -1.69 -5.26
C LEU A 202 22.78 -2.16 -5.97
N LYS A 203 22.98 -1.75 -7.24
CA LYS A 203 24.23 -2.03 -7.98
C LYS A 203 25.44 -1.43 -7.28
N ARG A 204 25.34 -0.20 -6.75
CA ARG A 204 26.43 0.45 -6.01
C ARG A 204 26.78 -0.33 -4.74
N ILE A 205 25.79 -0.76 -3.96
CA ILE A 205 26.02 -1.57 -2.75
C ILE A 205 26.69 -2.90 -3.10
N ILE A 206 26.19 -3.60 -4.12
CA ILE A 206 26.78 -4.87 -4.57
C ILE A 206 28.24 -4.69 -5.03
N LEU A 207 28.52 -3.62 -5.78
CA LEU A 207 29.88 -3.30 -6.22
C LEU A 207 30.80 -2.95 -5.05
N ASN A 208 30.31 -2.18 -4.07
CA ASN A 208 31.09 -1.85 -2.87
C ASN A 208 31.37 -3.08 -2.00
N ILE A 209 30.42 -3.99 -1.84
CA ILE A 209 30.64 -5.27 -1.13
C ILE A 209 31.68 -6.11 -1.87
N ARG A 210 31.59 -6.19 -3.21
CA ARG A 210 32.56 -6.93 -4.03
C ARG A 210 33.97 -6.34 -3.95
N LEU A 211 34.09 -5.03 -3.78
CA LEU A 211 35.38 -4.35 -3.56
C LEU A 211 35.90 -4.50 -2.13
N CYS A 212 35.01 -4.64 -1.14
CA CYS A 212 35.40 -4.84 0.27
C CYS A 212 35.79 -6.29 0.60
N CYS A 213 35.31 -7.26 -0.20
CA CYS A 213 35.68 -8.67 -0.09
C CYS A 213 36.89 -9.07 -0.96
N ARG A 214 37.58 -8.12 -1.59
CA ARG A 214 38.74 -8.36 -2.45
C ARG A 214 39.97 -7.67 -1.87
#